data_AF-A0A7C8ASC5-F1
#
_entry.id   AF-A0A7C8ASC5-F1
#
_cell.length_a   1.000
_cell.length_b   1.000
_cell.length_c   1.000
_cell.angle_alpha   90.00
_cell.angle_beta   90.00
_cell.angle_gamma   90.00
#
_symmetry.space_group_name_H-M   'P 1'
#
loop_
_entity.id
_entity.type
_entity.pdbx_description
1 polymer ?
#
loop_
_entity_poly.entity_id
_entity_poly.type
_entity_poly.pdbx_seq_one_letter_code
_entity_poly.pdbx_strand_id
1 'polypeptide(L)' 'MDKCSVVAVGKVVRTHGVRGAVKVLAYGETLGEMEAGDKLFSIEGGGQRQLTLVSLSAQNR' A
#
# COMPACT_ATOMS: atom_id res chain seq x y z
N MET A 1 11.62 -7.76 23.11
CA MET A 1 10.84 -6.79 22.29
C MET A 1 10.92 -7.29 20.88
N ASP A 2 9.89 -8.01 20.44
CA ASP A 2 9.85 -8.59 19.11
C ASP A 2 10.04 -7.49 18.07
N LYS A 3 11.03 -7.66 17.20
CA LYS A 3 11.28 -6.75 16.08
C LYS A 3 10.08 -6.88 15.14
N CYS A 4 9.20 -5.90 15.10
CA CYS A 4 8.21 -5.78 14.03
C CYS A 4 8.96 -5.54 12.71
N SER A 5 9.19 -6.61 11.97
CA SER A 5 9.74 -6.55 10.61
C SER A 5 8.62 -6.15 9.66
N VAL A 6 8.73 -4.98 9.05
CA VAL A 6 7.83 -4.57 7.96
C VAL A 6 8.27 -5.27 6.67
N VAL A 7 7.31 -5.82 5.93
CA VAL A 7 7.55 -6.43 4.62
C VAL A 7 6.93 -5.52 3.56
N ALA A 8 7.70 -5.20 2.52
CA ALA A 8 7.19 -4.39 1.42
C ALA A 8 6.20 -5.21 0.59
N VAL A 9 4.96 -4.73 0.48
CA VAL A 9 3.87 -5.38 -0.30
C VAL A 9 3.63 -4.72 -1.66
N GLY A 10 4.32 -3.63 -1.96
CA GLY A 10 4.25 -2.96 -3.25
C GLY A 10 4.96 -1.62 -3.30
N LYS A 11 4.93 -1.00 -4.48
CA LYS A 11 5.52 0.32 -4.74
C LYS A 11 4.52 1.25 -5.41
N VAL A 12 4.36 2.45 -4.87
CA VAL A 12 3.62 3.52 -5.54
C VAL A 12 4.36 3.91 -6.81
N VAL A 13 3.72 3.75 -7.97
CA VAL A 13 4.33 4.01 -9.29
C VAL A 13 3.88 5.33 -9.89
N ARG A 14 2.63 5.73 -9.64
CA ARG A 14 2.07 7.02 -10.06
C ARG A 14 0.80 7.34 -9.30
N THR A 15 0.39 8.59 -9.35
CA THR A 15 -0.95 9.02 -8.96
C THR A 15 -2.01 8.45 -9.91
N HIS A 16 -3.25 8.36 -9.44
CA HIS A 16 -4.39 7.86 -10.19
C HIS A 16 -5.60 8.80 -10.07
N GLY A 17 -5.99 9.40 -11.21
CA GLY A 17 -7.10 10.34 -11.27
C GLY A 17 -6.84 11.61 -10.44
N VAL A 18 -7.92 12.33 -10.12
CA VAL A 18 -7.87 13.62 -9.40
C VAL A 18 -8.27 13.51 -7.92
N ARG A 19 -8.75 12.34 -7.48
CA ARG A 19 -9.27 12.12 -6.13
C ARG A 19 -8.21 11.58 -5.14
N GLY A 20 -6.93 11.72 -5.47
CA GLY A 20 -5.83 11.32 -4.59
C GLY A 20 -5.59 9.80 -4.49
N ALA A 21 -6.18 8.99 -5.37
CA ALA A 21 -5.81 7.58 -5.47
C ALA A 21 -4.40 7.42 -6.06
N VAL A 22 -3.78 6.27 -5.84
CA VAL A 22 -2.46 5.93 -6.39
C VAL A 22 -2.50 4.58 -7.09
N LYS A 23 -1.69 4.40 -8.12
CA LYS A 23 -1.40 3.08 -8.69
C LYS A 23 -0.21 2.48 -7.95
N VAL A 24 -0.39 1.24 -7.52
CA VAL A 24 0.64 0.47 -6.82
C VAL A 24 1.00 -0.75 -7.66
N LEU A 25 2.30 -0.95 -7.86
CA LEU A 25 2.82 -2.23 -8.34
C LEU A 25 2.92 -3.17 -7.14
N ALA A 26 2.06 -4.18 -7.06
CA ALA A 26 2.03 -5.13 -5.96
C ALA A 26 3.23 -6.09 -6.01
N TYR A 27 3.76 -6.44 -4.84
CA TYR A 27 4.78 -7.47 -4.68
C TYR A 27 4.09 -8.74 -4.18
N GLY A 28 3.57 -9.54 -5.12
CA GLY A 28 2.78 -10.72 -4.82
C GLY A 28 1.31 -10.42 -4.51
N GLU A 29 0.68 -11.32 -3.76
CA GLU A 29 -0.78 -11.37 -3.60
C GLU A 29 -1.27 -10.62 -2.34
N THR A 30 -0.41 -10.43 -1.34
CA THR A 30 -0.76 -9.88 -0.03
C THR A 30 -1.50 -8.55 -0.12
N LEU A 31 -1.07 -7.62 -0.99
CA LEU A 31 -1.76 -6.35 -1.14
C LEU A 31 -3.19 -6.54 -1.67
N GLY A 32 -3.40 -7.52 -2.55
CA GLY A 32 -4.70 -7.85 -3.15
C GLY A 32 -5.70 -8.51 -2.20
N GLU A 33 -5.21 -9.08 -1.09
CA GLU A 33 -6.02 -9.71 -0.05
C GLU A 33 -6.43 -8.72 1.05
N MET A 34 -5.90 -7.50 1.05
CA MET A 34 -6.20 -6.48 2.06
C MET A 34 -7.59 -5.86 1.88
N GLU A 35 -8.21 -5.50 3.00
CA GLU A 35 -9.54 -4.92 3.04
C GLU A 35 -9.53 -3.45 3.46
N ALA A 36 -10.64 -2.76 3.19
CA ALA A 36 -10.82 -1.39 3.65
C ALA A 36 -10.73 -1.33 5.19
N GLY A 37 -9.89 -0.41 5.69
CA GLY A 37 -9.59 -0.27 7.11
C GLY A 37 -8.20 -0.80 7.51
N ASP A 38 -7.61 -1.68 6.71
CA ASP A 38 -6.29 -2.24 6.98
C ASP A 38 -5.19 -1.18 6.99
N LYS A 39 -4.13 -1.44 7.77
CA LYS A 39 -3.00 -0.52 7.91
C LYS A 39 -1.90 -0.83 6.92
N LEU A 40 -1.46 0.22 6.23
CA LEU A 40 -0.27 0.21 5.39
C LEU A 40 0.75 1.19 5.96
N PHE A 41 2.00 1.03 5.57
CA PHE A 41 3.06 1.96 5.93
C PHE A 41 3.75 2.45 4.66
N SER A 42 3.75 3.76 4.44
CA SER A 42 4.63 4.35 3.43
C SER A 42 6.00 4.61 4.04
N ILE A 43 7.03 4.31 3.24
CA ILE A 43 8.42 4.58 3.59
C ILE A 43 8.91 5.66 2.63
N GLU A 44 9.11 6.86 3.13
CA GLU A 44 9.57 8.01 2.34
C GLU A 44 10.73 8.70 3.07
N GLY A 45 11.87 8.88 2.38
CA GLY A 45 12.98 9.69 2.88
C GLY A 45 13.55 9.27 4.24
N GLY A 46 13.45 7.99 4.61
CA GLY A 46 13.91 7.46 5.91
C GLY A 46 12.88 7.53 7.04
N GLY A 47 11.68 8.05 6.78
CA GLY A 47 10.55 8.03 7.71
C GLY A 47 9.50 6.98 7.35
N GLN A 48 8.74 6.54 8.35
CA GLN A 48 7.59 5.66 8.18
C GLN A 48 6.30 6.42 8.54
N ARG A 49 5.31 6.38 7.67
CA ARG A 49 3.98 6.95 7.92
C ARG A 49 2.91 5.87 7.80
N GLN A 50 2.07 5.75 8.83
CA GLN A 50 0.93 4.84 8.80
C GLN A 50 -0.18 5.42 7.93
N LEU A 51 -0.73 4.57 7.07
CA LEU A 51 -1.84 4.83 6.17
C LEU A 51 -2.97 3.84 6.47
N THR A 52 -4.19 4.20 6.08
CA THR A 52 -5.35 3.30 6.16
C THR A 52 -5.86 3.07 4.74
N LEU A 53 -6.02 1.80 4.36
CA LEU A 53 -6.57 1.44 3.06
C LEU A 53 -8.05 1.83 3.02
N VAL A 54 -8.44 2.68 2.07
CA VAL A 54 -9.84 3.10 1.92
C VAL A 54 -10.59 2.16 0.98
N SER A 55 -9.97 1.81 -0.14
CA SER A 55 -10.48 0.82 -1.08
C SER A 55 -9.33 0.34 -1.98
N LEU A 56 -9.49 -0.86 -2.52
CA LEU A 56 -8.55 -1.45 -3.45
C LEU A 56 -9.32 -1.97 -4.67
N SER A 57 -8.74 -1.77 -5.85
CA SER A 57 -9.30 -2.29 -7.10
C SER A 57 -8.15 -2.77 -7.98
N ALA A 58 -8.19 -4.05 -8.36
CA ALA A 58 -7.26 -4.61 -9.33
C ALA A 58 -7.54 -4.01 -10.71
N GLN A 59 -6.51 -3.50 -11.37
CA GLN A 59 -6.56 -3.19 -12.80
C GLN A 59 -5.95 -4.35 -13.58
N ASN A 60 -6.67 -4.82 -14.61
CA ASN A 60 -6.34 -5.97 -15.46
C ASN A 60 -6.42 -7.33 -14.77
N ARG A 61 -7.63 -7.77 -14.42
CA ARG A 61 -7.91 -9.20 -14.22
C ARG A 61 -8.67 -9.74 -15.42
#